data_AF-A0A0E3LLI8-F1
#
_entry.id   AF-A0A0E3LLI8-F1
#
_cell.length_a   1.000
_cell.length_b   1.000
_cell.length_c   1.000
_cell.angle_alpha   90.00
_cell.angle_beta   90.00
_cell.angle_gamma   90.00
#
_symmetry.space_group_name_H-M   'P 1'
#
loop_
_entity.id
_entity.type
_entity.pdbx_description
1 polymer ?
#
loop_
_entity_poly.entity_id
_entity_poly.type
_entity_poly.pdbx_seq_one_letter_code
_entity_poly.pdbx_strand_id
1 'polypeptide(L)'
;MGIYLTNSNLNISAGNIISENIRYGMWISHSNYSTISRNTINESNWGIHLNSSDNSTLSGNILAFNYVSGLSMCPACDNNTIFNNYLNNIFNVEVGNRRNTWNSEKKAGINSTGGPYLGDNFWASPGEKGFSQTAQDKDKNGVADIKYNGKYNETNFTDYLPLVPVSNPQQQAPYVENSSIDFTNSSPDFMNSSTNFTNSSTGLTNSSTNSKNLSNGLTDVAVPEVAITPVPVKSSSKDGNTTTS
;
A
#
# COMPACT_ATOMS: atom_id res chain seq x y z
N MET A 1 13.48 -11.48 2.36
CA MET A 1 13.19 -10.06 2.58
C MET A 1 13.19 -9.43 1.22
N GLY A 2 12.21 -8.57 0.91
CA GLY A 2 12.08 -8.00 -0.43
C GLY A 2 12.98 -6.77 -0.59
N ILE A 3 12.55 -5.64 -0.04
CA ILE A 3 13.29 -4.36 -0.05
C ILE A 3 13.79 -4.04 1.36
N TYR A 4 15.02 -3.55 1.45
CA TYR A 4 15.62 -3.09 2.70
C TYR A 4 16.20 -1.67 2.53
N LEU A 5 15.65 -0.70 3.27
CA LEU A 5 16.19 0.65 3.38
C LEU A 5 16.80 0.81 4.77
N THR A 6 18.07 1.20 4.84
CA THR A 6 18.80 1.35 6.10
C THR A 6 19.63 2.62 6.12
N ASN A 7 19.59 3.35 7.24
CA ASN A 7 20.45 4.51 7.50
C ASN A 7 20.39 5.56 6.37
N SER A 8 19.22 5.72 5.76
CA SER A 8 19.02 6.63 4.63
C SER A 8 17.74 7.41 4.86
N ASN A 9 17.79 8.73 4.87
CA ASN A 9 16.59 9.56 5.00
C ASN A 9 16.10 10.00 3.62
N LEU A 10 14.86 10.49 3.55
CA LEU A 10 14.31 11.12 2.32
C LEU A 10 14.21 10.17 1.13
N ASN A 11 14.00 8.87 1.36
CA ASN A 11 13.84 7.91 0.27
C ASN A 11 12.44 7.99 -0.32
N ILE A 12 12.33 7.66 -1.60
CA ILE A 12 11.06 7.43 -2.28
C ILE A 12 11.05 5.98 -2.75
N SER A 13 10.10 5.19 -2.24
CA SER A 13 9.85 3.84 -2.70
C SER A 13 8.41 3.75 -3.17
N ALA A 14 8.23 3.61 -4.49
CA ALA A 14 6.90 3.59 -5.08
C ALA A 14 6.71 2.61 -6.22
N GLY A 15 5.49 2.08 -6.36
CA GLY A 15 5.09 1.24 -7.49
C GLY A 15 5.69 -0.17 -7.49
N ASN A 16 6.25 -0.65 -6.37
CA ASN A 16 6.87 -1.97 -6.31
C ASN A 16 5.83 -3.06 -6.07
N ILE A 17 6.04 -4.23 -6.68
CA ILE A 17 5.29 -5.46 -6.40
C ILE A 17 6.23 -6.41 -5.65
N ILE A 18 5.87 -6.78 -4.43
CA ILE A 18 6.72 -7.54 -3.51
C ILE A 18 5.90 -8.68 -2.92
N SER A 19 6.18 -9.91 -3.35
CA SER A 19 5.43 -11.10 -2.93
C SER A 19 6.33 -12.16 -2.27
N GLU A 20 5.73 -13.11 -1.55
CA GLU A 20 6.35 -14.39 -1.14
C GLU A 20 7.66 -14.25 -0.33
N ASN A 21 7.75 -13.23 0.55
CA ASN A 21 8.93 -13.03 1.36
C ASN A 21 8.83 -13.70 2.73
N ILE A 22 9.81 -14.56 3.04
CA ILE A 22 9.90 -15.34 4.30
C ILE A 22 9.91 -14.50 5.60
N ARG A 23 10.12 -13.18 5.53
CA ARG A 23 10.15 -12.31 6.72
C ARG A 23 9.45 -11.00 6.47
N TYR A 24 10.12 -10.01 5.90
CA TYR A 24 9.52 -8.71 5.60
C TYR A 24 9.45 -8.53 4.08
N GLY A 25 8.32 -8.04 3.56
CA GLY A 25 8.23 -7.52 2.21
C GLY A 25 9.13 -6.29 2.08
N MET A 26 8.90 -5.28 2.92
CA MET A 26 9.77 -4.11 3.07
C MET A 26 10.20 -3.92 4.51
N TRP A 27 11.48 -3.62 4.73
CA TRP A 27 12.00 -3.18 6.02
C TRP A 27 12.69 -1.83 5.90
N ILE A 28 12.20 -0.88 6.69
CA ILE A 28 12.64 0.50 6.72
C ILE A 28 13.27 0.73 8.09
N SER A 29 14.59 0.88 8.12
CA SER A 29 15.39 0.90 9.34
C SER A 29 16.19 2.20 9.42
N HIS A 30 16.08 2.96 10.50
CA HIS A 30 16.83 4.20 10.70
C HIS A 30 16.73 5.15 9.48
N SER A 31 15.53 5.28 8.92
CA SER A 31 15.28 5.92 7.64
C SER A 31 14.06 6.83 7.73
N ASN A 32 14.30 8.08 8.11
CA ASN A 32 13.27 9.08 8.39
C ASN A 32 12.83 9.82 7.14
N TYR A 33 11.71 10.53 7.22
CA TYR A 33 11.21 11.44 6.18
C TYR A 33 11.04 10.78 4.81
N SER A 34 10.75 9.48 4.79
CA SER A 34 10.63 8.71 3.54
C SER A 34 9.19 8.67 3.04
N THR A 35 9.01 8.52 1.74
CA THR A 35 7.71 8.32 1.09
C THR A 35 7.62 6.90 0.56
N ILE A 36 6.68 6.12 1.09
CA ILE A 36 6.43 4.74 0.70
C ILE A 36 5.03 4.68 0.13
N SER A 37 4.91 4.57 -1.19
CA SER A 37 3.61 4.75 -1.83
C SER A 37 3.30 3.81 -2.98
N ARG A 38 2.04 3.41 -3.14
CA ARG A 38 1.61 2.58 -4.29
C ARG A 38 2.39 1.26 -4.43
N ASN A 39 2.87 0.70 -3.32
CA ASN A 39 3.49 -0.62 -3.35
C ASN A 39 2.41 -1.69 -3.11
N THR A 40 2.51 -2.79 -3.83
CA THR A 40 1.69 -4.00 -3.60
C THR A 40 2.56 -5.02 -2.90
N ILE A 41 2.21 -5.37 -1.67
CA ILE A 41 2.97 -6.27 -0.82
C ILE A 41 2.07 -7.37 -0.28
N ASN A 42 2.32 -8.59 -0.74
CA ASN A 42 1.50 -9.74 -0.42
C ASN A 42 2.32 -10.97 -0.03
N GLU A 43 1.66 -11.93 0.63
CA GLU A 43 2.20 -13.27 0.90
C GLU A 43 3.59 -13.25 1.57
N SER A 44 3.86 -12.20 2.34
CA SER A 44 5.05 -12.07 3.16
C SER A 44 4.67 -12.25 4.62
N ASN A 45 5.59 -12.61 5.52
CA ASN A 45 5.22 -12.69 6.93
C ASN A 45 4.75 -11.32 7.46
N TRP A 46 5.57 -10.29 7.28
CA TRP A 46 5.19 -8.90 7.49
C TRP A 46 5.23 -8.17 6.14
N GLY A 47 4.23 -7.33 5.86
CA GLY A 47 4.22 -6.50 4.66
C GLY A 47 5.29 -5.41 4.72
N ILE A 48 5.01 -4.32 5.44
CA ILE A 48 5.94 -3.23 5.71
C ILE A 48 6.30 -3.22 7.19
N HIS A 49 7.59 -3.18 7.50
CA HIS A 49 8.10 -3.01 8.86
C HIS A 49 8.92 -1.72 9.00
N LEU A 50 8.51 -0.83 9.90
CA LEU A 50 9.30 0.35 10.31
C LEU A 50 10.05 0.05 11.60
N ASN A 51 11.35 0.33 11.59
CA ASN A 51 12.25 0.22 12.73
C ASN A 51 13.04 1.52 12.90
N SER A 52 12.91 2.17 14.05
CA SER A 52 13.56 3.46 14.37
C SER A 52 13.45 4.46 13.20
N SER A 53 12.25 4.58 12.63
CA SER A 53 11.98 5.39 11.44
C SER A 53 10.73 6.23 11.66
N ASP A 54 10.89 7.54 11.54
CA ASP A 54 9.93 8.55 11.94
C ASP A 54 9.61 9.50 10.78
N ASN A 55 8.54 10.27 10.95
CA ASN A 55 8.15 11.37 10.05
C ASN A 55 7.99 10.94 8.58
N SER A 56 7.62 9.68 8.32
CA SER A 56 7.45 9.13 6.98
C SER A 56 5.99 9.09 6.56
N THR A 57 5.75 9.08 5.25
CA THR A 57 4.40 8.99 4.67
C THR A 57 4.21 7.64 3.99
N LEU A 58 3.18 6.90 4.41
CA LEU A 58 2.77 5.63 3.82
C LEU A 58 1.39 5.80 3.18
N SER A 59 1.31 5.79 1.85
CA SER A 59 0.04 6.03 1.17
C SER A 59 -0.18 5.26 -0.12
N GLY A 60 -1.42 4.87 -0.41
CA GLY A 60 -1.73 4.15 -1.65
C GLY A 60 -1.20 2.72 -1.69
N ASN A 61 -0.66 2.16 -0.60
CA ASN A 61 -0.09 0.80 -0.62
C ASN A 61 -1.21 -0.24 -0.49
N ILE A 62 -1.02 -1.39 -1.13
CA ILE A 62 -1.87 -2.58 -1.01
C ILE A 62 -1.09 -3.59 -0.18
N LEU A 63 -1.51 -3.82 1.06
CA LEU A 63 -0.90 -4.77 1.99
C LEU A 63 -1.91 -5.89 2.23
N ALA A 64 -1.74 -7.03 1.56
CA ALA A 64 -2.76 -8.08 1.54
C ALA A 64 -2.18 -9.47 1.77
N PHE A 65 -2.90 -10.31 2.51
CA PHE A 65 -2.52 -11.72 2.74
C PHE A 65 -1.10 -11.92 3.29
N ASN A 66 -0.60 -10.96 4.07
CA ASN A 66 0.63 -11.14 4.82
C ASN A 66 0.33 -11.98 6.08
N TYR A 67 1.19 -12.96 6.37
CA TYR A 67 0.87 -14.04 7.31
C TYR A 67 0.85 -13.61 8.79
N VAL A 68 1.61 -12.58 9.15
CA VAL A 68 1.65 -12.01 10.50
C VAL A 68 0.91 -10.68 10.51
N SER A 69 1.41 -9.67 9.79
CA SER A 69 0.71 -8.39 9.69
C SER A 69 1.01 -7.61 8.42
N GLY A 70 0.07 -6.74 8.02
CA GLY A 70 0.26 -5.85 6.88
C GLY A 70 1.31 -4.78 7.15
N LEU A 71 1.15 -4.03 8.23
CA LEU A 71 2.03 -2.95 8.65
C LEU A 71 2.44 -3.14 10.11
N SER A 72 3.74 -3.15 10.39
CA SER A 72 4.25 -3.20 11.77
C SER A 72 5.26 -2.09 12.03
N MET A 73 5.27 -1.57 13.26
CA MET A 73 6.22 -0.53 13.66
C MET A 73 6.74 -0.78 15.08
N CYS A 74 8.00 -0.40 15.29
CA CYS A 74 8.58 -0.36 16.62
C CYS A 74 7.82 0.60 17.56
N PRO A 75 7.82 0.41 18.89
CA PRO A 75 7.14 1.32 19.82
C PRO A 75 7.64 2.77 19.80
N ALA A 76 8.87 2.99 19.32
CA ALA A 76 9.50 4.31 19.19
C ALA A 76 9.35 4.94 17.79
N CYS A 77 8.62 4.30 16.88
CA CYS A 77 8.44 4.76 15.50
C CYS A 77 7.26 5.76 15.46
N ASP A 78 7.57 7.04 15.31
CA ASP A 78 6.68 8.15 15.61
C ASP A 78 6.46 9.09 14.42
N ASN A 79 5.38 9.87 14.50
CA ASN A 79 5.01 10.93 13.56
C ASN A 79 4.88 10.45 12.10
N ASN A 80 4.63 9.17 11.86
CA ASN A 80 4.33 8.69 10.52
C ASN A 80 2.87 8.98 10.17
N THR A 81 2.62 9.27 8.90
CA THR A 81 1.28 9.55 8.36
C THR A 81 0.89 8.42 7.41
N ILE A 82 -0.21 7.74 7.72
CA ILE A 82 -0.66 6.52 7.05
C ILE A 82 -2.10 6.72 6.57
N PHE A 83 -2.30 6.82 5.26
CA PHE A 83 -3.63 7.09 4.68
C PHE A 83 -3.77 6.47 3.28
N ASN A 84 -5.00 6.27 2.80
CA ASN A 84 -5.28 5.71 1.48
C ASN A 84 -4.59 4.36 1.20
N ASN A 85 -4.35 3.54 2.22
CA ASN A 85 -3.81 2.19 2.03
C ASN A 85 -4.95 1.16 2.04
N TYR A 86 -4.81 0.11 1.25
CA TYR A 86 -5.68 -1.06 1.31
C TYR A 86 -5.04 -2.13 2.18
N LEU A 87 -5.57 -2.35 3.38
CA LEU A 87 -5.06 -3.35 4.32
C LEU A 87 -6.02 -4.53 4.41
N ASN A 88 -5.56 -5.70 3.98
CA ASN A 88 -6.34 -6.93 3.95
C ASN A 88 -5.54 -8.12 4.50
N ASN A 89 -5.36 -8.16 5.82
CA ASN A 89 -4.60 -9.20 6.51
C ASN A 89 -5.38 -9.67 7.74
N ILE A 90 -4.99 -10.80 8.32
CA ILE A 90 -5.55 -11.26 9.60
C ILE A 90 -5.29 -10.19 10.68
N PHE A 91 -4.08 -9.63 10.71
CA PHE A 91 -3.75 -8.43 11.47
C PHE A 91 -3.27 -7.32 10.52
N ASN A 92 -4.05 -6.26 10.38
CA ASN A 92 -3.66 -5.17 9.48
C ASN A 92 -2.49 -4.36 10.03
N VAL A 93 -2.44 -4.13 11.34
CA VAL A 93 -1.49 -3.23 11.99
C VAL A 93 -0.98 -3.79 13.32
N GLU A 94 0.34 -3.72 13.52
CA GLU A 94 1.02 -3.97 14.80
C GLU A 94 1.80 -2.71 15.21
N VAL A 95 1.14 -1.81 15.94
CA VAL A 95 1.73 -0.54 16.37
C VAL A 95 1.54 -0.34 17.87
N GLY A 96 2.66 -0.22 18.58
CA GLY A 96 2.71 -0.10 20.04
C GLY A 96 2.73 1.34 20.58
N ASN A 97 2.32 2.34 19.80
CA ASN A 97 2.25 3.73 20.24
C ASN A 97 1.05 4.50 19.66
N ARG A 98 0.84 5.73 20.17
CA ARG A 98 -0.25 6.64 19.79
C ARG A 98 0.22 7.85 18.99
N ARG A 99 1.47 7.86 18.54
CA ARG A 99 2.13 9.04 17.96
C ARG A 99 2.18 9.01 16.44
N ASN A 100 1.31 8.23 15.81
CA ASN A 100 1.17 8.15 14.35
C ASN A 100 -0.23 8.61 13.94
N THR A 101 -0.34 9.19 12.75
CA THR A 101 -1.60 9.68 12.20
C THR A 101 -2.10 8.67 11.17
N TRP A 102 -3.31 8.16 11.39
CA TRP A 102 -3.95 7.14 10.54
C TRP A 102 -4.92 7.72 9.54
N ASN A 103 -4.81 9.04 9.36
CA ASN A 103 -5.65 9.77 8.47
C ASN A 103 -4.99 10.99 7.83
N SER A 104 -5.56 11.44 6.72
CA SER A 104 -5.27 12.74 6.13
C SER A 104 -6.49 13.66 6.24
N GLU A 105 -6.30 14.94 5.90
CA GLU A 105 -7.43 15.88 5.79
C GLU A 105 -8.36 15.42 4.67
N LYS A 106 -9.70 15.49 4.89
CA LYS A 106 -10.70 15.11 3.88
C LYS A 106 -10.52 15.96 2.63
N LYS A 107 -9.89 15.37 1.61
CA LYS A 107 -9.55 16.03 0.36
C LYS A 107 -10.23 15.33 -0.81
N ALA A 108 -10.80 16.10 -1.73
CA ALA A 108 -11.34 15.54 -2.97
C ALA A 108 -10.22 14.86 -3.79
N GLY A 109 -10.50 13.66 -4.31
CA GLY A 109 -9.58 12.87 -5.12
C GLY A 109 -9.95 11.39 -5.14
N ILE A 110 -9.55 10.67 -6.19
CA ILE A 110 -9.85 9.23 -6.35
C ILE A 110 -8.99 8.42 -5.38
N ASN A 111 -9.62 7.71 -4.44
CA ASN A 111 -8.93 6.85 -3.48
C ASN A 111 -8.68 5.42 -4.03
N SER A 112 -8.04 4.57 -3.23
CA SER A 112 -7.74 3.17 -3.56
C SER A 112 -8.98 2.29 -3.82
N THR A 113 -10.17 2.69 -3.37
CA THR A 113 -11.44 2.03 -3.69
C THR A 113 -12.18 2.65 -4.87
N GLY A 114 -11.62 3.70 -5.50
CA GLY A 114 -12.27 4.42 -6.60
C GLY A 114 -13.32 5.44 -6.14
N GLY A 115 -13.37 5.78 -4.85
CA GLY A 115 -14.28 6.79 -4.30
C GLY A 115 -13.79 8.24 -4.50
N PRO A 116 -14.69 9.25 -4.38
CA PRO A 116 -14.42 10.65 -4.77
C PRO A 116 -13.61 11.46 -3.76
N TYR A 117 -13.39 10.93 -2.57
CA TYR A 117 -12.56 11.54 -1.54
C TYR A 117 -11.35 10.66 -1.29
N LEU A 118 -10.19 11.28 -1.12
CA LEU A 118 -9.06 10.70 -0.43
C LEU A 118 -9.48 10.56 1.04
N GLY A 119 -10.34 9.56 1.31
CA GLY A 119 -10.52 9.05 2.65
C GLY A 119 -9.31 8.20 3.02
N ASP A 120 -9.33 7.73 4.26
CA ASP A 120 -8.18 7.15 4.91
C ASP A 120 -7.93 5.71 4.49
N ASN A 121 -7.67 4.82 5.42
CA ASN A 121 -7.29 3.48 5.07
C ASN A 121 -8.54 2.63 4.85
N PHE A 122 -8.42 1.65 3.96
CA PHE A 122 -9.41 0.59 3.80
C PHE A 122 -9.02 -0.59 4.68
N TRP A 123 -9.85 -0.90 5.66
CA TRP A 123 -9.64 -1.91 6.70
C TRP A 123 -10.42 -3.19 6.37
N ALA A 124 -9.88 -3.99 5.46
CA ALA A 124 -10.44 -5.27 5.06
C ALA A 124 -10.01 -6.41 5.99
N SER A 125 -10.62 -7.58 5.80
CA SER A 125 -10.07 -8.86 6.26
C SER A 125 -10.27 -9.94 5.21
N PRO A 126 -9.43 -10.99 5.19
CA PRO A 126 -9.55 -12.08 4.21
C PRO A 126 -10.90 -12.79 4.20
N GLY A 127 -11.63 -12.75 5.32
CA GLY A 127 -12.97 -13.35 5.44
C GLY A 127 -14.11 -12.40 5.04
N GLU A 128 -13.81 -11.29 4.37
CA GLU A 128 -14.77 -10.28 3.89
C GLU A 128 -15.63 -9.62 4.98
N LYS A 129 -15.19 -9.70 6.23
CA LYS A 129 -15.86 -9.12 7.41
C LYS A 129 -15.03 -8.00 8.04
N GLY A 130 -14.13 -7.42 7.28
CA GLY A 130 -13.35 -6.26 7.72
C GLY A 130 -14.26 -5.09 8.03
N PHE A 131 -13.77 -4.15 8.82
CA PHE A 131 -14.53 -2.96 9.17
C PHE A 131 -15.02 -2.24 7.90
N SER A 132 -14.12 -1.96 6.96
CA SER A 132 -14.47 -1.24 5.74
C SER A 132 -15.45 -2.01 4.86
N GLN A 133 -15.42 -3.34 4.89
CA GLN A 133 -16.33 -4.19 4.11
C GLN A 133 -17.76 -4.22 4.66
N THR A 134 -17.97 -3.82 5.92
CA THR A 134 -19.25 -3.95 6.63
C THR A 134 -19.79 -2.64 7.18
N ALA A 135 -18.97 -1.58 7.21
CA ALA A 135 -19.37 -0.28 7.72
C ALA A 135 -20.46 0.37 6.86
N GLN A 136 -21.31 1.16 7.51
CA GLN A 136 -22.36 1.91 6.82
C GLN A 136 -21.80 3.18 6.19
N ASP A 137 -22.27 3.46 4.99
CA ASP A 137 -22.08 4.71 4.25
C ASP A 137 -23.46 5.12 3.72
N LYS A 138 -24.21 5.86 4.54
CA LYS A 138 -25.60 6.22 4.23
C LYS A 138 -25.71 7.28 3.14
N ASP A 139 -24.76 8.21 3.10
CA ASP A 139 -24.72 9.28 2.10
C ASP A 139 -24.03 8.83 0.80
N LYS A 140 -23.47 7.62 0.77
CA LYS A 140 -22.83 6.97 -0.38
C LYS A 140 -21.62 7.75 -0.88
N ASN A 141 -20.89 8.39 0.02
CA ASN A 141 -19.76 9.24 -0.31
C ASN A 141 -18.42 8.46 -0.38
N GLY A 142 -18.42 7.15 -0.09
CA GLY A 142 -17.24 6.27 -0.11
C GLY A 142 -16.42 6.27 1.20
N VAL A 143 -16.92 6.92 2.24
CA VAL A 143 -16.33 6.98 3.59
C VAL A 143 -17.36 6.47 4.59
N ALA A 144 -16.94 5.69 5.58
CA ALA A 144 -17.87 5.20 6.60
C ALA A 144 -18.43 6.35 7.45
N ASP A 145 -19.69 6.21 7.87
CA ASP A 145 -20.36 7.15 8.78
C ASP A 145 -19.73 7.14 10.20
N ILE A 146 -18.92 6.13 10.52
CA ILE A 146 -18.27 5.95 11.82
C ILE A 146 -16.76 5.77 11.67
N LYS A 147 -16.01 6.22 12.68
CA LYS A 147 -14.56 6.05 12.76
C LYS A 147 -14.15 4.60 13.01
N TYR A 148 -13.00 4.20 12.49
CA TYR A 148 -12.37 2.94 12.82
C TYR A 148 -11.48 3.10 14.04
N ASN A 149 -11.67 2.26 15.07
CA ASN A 149 -10.82 2.22 16.25
C ASN A 149 -10.02 0.92 16.25
N GLY A 150 -8.77 1.00 15.81
CA GLY A 150 -7.83 -0.10 15.84
C GLY A 150 -7.21 -0.27 17.22
N LYS A 151 -6.80 -1.49 17.55
CA LYS A 151 -6.13 -1.83 18.80
C LYS A 151 -5.04 -2.85 18.55
N TYR A 152 -3.87 -2.60 19.13
CA TYR A 152 -2.78 -3.57 19.26
C TYR A 152 -2.25 -3.51 20.70
N ASN A 153 -2.27 -4.65 21.39
CA ASN A 153 -2.03 -4.72 22.83
C ASN A 153 -2.87 -3.68 23.61
N GLU A 154 -2.25 -2.86 24.46
CA GLU A 154 -2.91 -1.80 25.25
C GLU A 154 -2.97 -0.45 24.52
N THR A 155 -2.60 -0.42 23.25
CA THR A 155 -2.54 0.78 22.43
C THR A 155 -3.70 0.82 21.44
N ASN A 156 -4.36 1.95 21.37
CA ASN A 156 -5.42 2.24 20.42
C ASN A 156 -4.96 3.31 19.42
N PHE A 157 -5.50 3.21 18.22
CA PHE A 157 -5.40 4.25 17.20
C PHE A 157 -6.74 4.44 16.53
N THR A 158 -6.94 5.60 15.92
CA THR A 158 -8.20 5.96 15.31
C THR A 158 -7.95 6.47 13.90
N ASP A 159 -8.65 5.86 12.97
CA ASP A 159 -8.83 6.36 11.62
C ASP A 159 -10.23 7.01 11.59
N TYR A 160 -10.27 8.31 11.30
CA TYR A 160 -11.48 9.13 11.41
C TYR A 160 -12.34 9.10 10.15
N LEU A 161 -11.78 8.79 8.99
CA LEU A 161 -12.48 8.77 7.70
C LEU A 161 -12.19 7.46 6.95
N PRO A 162 -12.44 6.29 7.56
CA PRO A 162 -12.11 5.02 6.95
C PRO A 162 -12.91 4.79 5.67
N LEU A 163 -12.25 4.22 4.66
CA LEU A 163 -12.86 3.98 3.36
C LEU A 163 -13.86 2.82 3.41
N VAL A 164 -14.85 2.84 2.52
CA VAL A 164 -15.76 1.73 2.25
C VAL A 164 -15.83 1.42 0.74
N PRO A 165 -16.37 0.25 0.33
CA PRO A 165 -16.61 -0.04 -1.07
C PRO A 165 -17.59 0.96 -1.69
N VAL A 166 -17.26 1.47 -2.89
CA VAL A 166 -18.17 2.28 -3.69
C VAL A 166 -18.81 1.43 -4.79
N SER A 167 -20.09 1.69 -5.09
CA SER A 167 -20.86 0.89 -6.05
C SER A 167 -20.36 1.04 -7.50
N ASN A 168 -19.78 2.20 -7.82
CA ASN A 168 -19.23 2.55 -9.14
C ASN A 168 -17.84 3.16 -8.94
N PRO A 169 -16.78 2.34 -8.85
CA PRO A 169 -15.42 2.86 -8.67
C PRO A 169 -15.01 3.72 -9.86
N GLN A 170 -14.59 4.96 -9.59
CA GLN A 170 -13.96 5.80 -10.59
C GLN A 170 -12.59 5.21 -10.92
N GLN A 171 -12.34 4.92 -12.20
CA GLN A 171 -11.03 4.47 -12.63
C GLN A 171 -10.02 5.61 -12.43
N GLN A 172 -8.93 5.29 -11.75
CA GLN A 172 -7.78 6.17 -11.66
C GLN A 172 -7.27 6.38 -13.09
N ALA A 173 -7.12 7.65 -13.52
CA ALA A 173 -6.50 7.94 -14.81
C ALA A 173 -5.14 7.23 -14.87
N PRO A 174 -4.78 6.58 -15.99
CA PRO A 174 -3.48 5.94 -16.12
C PRO A 174 -2.41 6.97 -15.77
N TYR A 175 -1.57 6.60 -14.81
CA TYR A 175 -0.41 7.40 -14.43
C TYR A 175 0.47 7.50 -15.68
N VAL A 176 0.58 8.71 -16.22
CA VAL A 176 1.66 9.03 -17.16
C VAL A 176 2.92 9.06 -16.30
N GLU A 177 3.61 7.93 -16.23
CA GLU A 177 5.02 7.94 -15.90
C GLU A 177 5.64 8.99 -16.83
N ASN A 178 6.33 9.97 -16.24
CA ASN A 178 7.13 10.89 -17.03
C ASN A 178 8.24 10.03 -17.62
N SER A 179 7.89 9.35 -18.71
CA SER A 179 8.77 8.55 -19.53
C SER A 179 9.91 9.49 -19.85
N SER A 180 11.09 9.04 -19.43
CA SER A 180 12.41 9.53 -19.80
C SER A 180 12.35 10.79 -20.65
N ILE A 181 12.76 11.93 -20.09
CA ILE A 181 13.18 13.06 -20.92
C ILE A 181 14.31 12.51 -21.79
N ASP A 182 13.93 12.07 -22.98
CA ASP A 182 14.82 11.53 -23.98
C ASP A 182 15.52 12.77 -24.54
N PHE A 183 16.69 13.08 -23.99
CA PHE A 183 17.62 14.00 -24.65
C PHE A 183 18.12 13.27 -25.91
N THR A 184 17.23 13.16 -26.90
CA THR A 184 17.64 12.89 -28.27
C THR A 184 18.45 14.11 -28.68
N ASN A 185 19.76 13.93 -28.58
CA ASN A 185 20.74 14.89 -29.05
C ASN A 185 20.58 15.01 -30.55
N SER A 186 19.72 15.94 -30.96
CA SER A 186 19.52 16.32 -32.35
C SER A 186 19.21 17.82 -32.39
N SER A 187 20.27 18.61 -32.24
CA SER A 187 20.37 19.79 -33.10
C SER A 187 21.81 20.14 -33.42
N PRO A 188 22.04 20.59 -34.66
CA PRO A 188 23.37 20.75 -35.23
C PRO A 188 24.07 21.98 -34.65
N ASP A 189 25.39 21.98 -34.80
CA ASP A 189 26.30 23.10 -34.61
C ASP A 189 25.64 24.48 -34.68
N PHE A 190 25.83 25.30 -33.64
CA PHE A 190 26.56 26.55 -33.78
C PHE A 190 27.10 26.97 -32.41
N MET A 191 28.43 27.05 -32.35
CA MET A 191 29.25 27.31 -31.16
C MET A 191 28.82 28.54 -30.37
N ASN A 192 28.90 28.45 -29.04
CA ASN A 192 29.38 29.56 -28.24
C ASN A 192 30.28 29.10 -27.07
N SER A 193 31.37 29.84 -26.94
CA SER A 193 32.50 29.68 -26.04
C SER A 193 32.15 30.11 -24.61
N SER A 194 32.52 29.26 -23.62
CA SER A 194 33.02 29.59 -22.27
C SER A 194 32.26 30.66 -21.43
N THR A 195 31.74 30.38 -20.22
CA THR A 195 32.55 30.09 -19.01
C THR A 195 31.64 29.78 -17.79
N ASN A 196 32.13 28.85 -16.96
CA ASN A 196 31.99 28.76 -15.49
C ASN A 196 30.65 28.42 -14.83
N PHE A 197 30.45 27.13 -14.52
CA PHE A 197 30.10 26.69 -13.17
C PHE A 197 30.80 25.34 -12.87
N THR A 198 31.79 25.37 -12.00
CA THR A 198 32.41 24.17 -11.42
C THR A 198 31.53 23.66 -10.29
N ASN A 199 30.96 22.46 -10.42
CA ASN A 199 30.57 21.67 -9.26
C ASN A 199 31.39 20.37 -9.26
N SER A 200 32.26 20.26 -8.26
CA SER A 200 33.07 19.08 -8.00
C SER A 200 32.20 18.02 -7.35
N SER A 201 31.97 16.89 -8.03
CA SER A 201 31.66 15.63 -7.34
C SER A 201 32.50 14.50 -7.93
N THR A 202 33.55 14.16 -7.18
CA THR A 202 34.30 12.93 -7.35
C THR A 202 33.46 11.76 -6.85
N GLY A 203 33.21 10.78 -7.73
CA GLY A 203 33.09 9.37 -7.38
C GLY A 203 31.71 8.86 -6.96
N LEU A 204 30.86 8.52 -7.93
CA LEU A 204 29.86 7.47 -7.78
C LEU A 204 30.06 6.46 -8.91
N THR A 205 30.66 5.32 -8.59
CA THR A 205 30.71 4.14 -9.45
C THR A 205 29.32 3.49 -9.45
N ASN A 206 28.57 3.66 -10.52
CA ASN A 206 27.34 2.92 -10.78
C ASN A 206 27.72 1.56 -11.37
N SER A 207 27.60 0.48 -10.60
CA SER A 207 27.74 -0.89 -11.13
C SER A 207 26.35 -1.45 -11.40
N SER A 208 25.84 -1.21 -12.60
CA SER A 208 24.67 -1.89 -13.13
C SER A 208 25.11 -2.74 -14.33
N THR A 209 25.37 -4.03 -14.12
CA THR A 209 25.52 -4.99 -15.21
C THR A 209 24.28 -5.87 -15.32
N ASN A 210 23.69 -5.85 -16.53
CA ASN A 210 22.67 -6.74 -17.12
C ASN A 210 21.23 -6.21 -17.21
N SER A 211 21.03 -5.20 -18.06
CA SER A 211 19.79 -5.08 -18.84
C SER A 211 19.94 -5.85 -20.16
N LYS A 212 19.47 -7.10 -20.22
CA LYS A 212 19.13 -7.72 -21.51
C LYS A 212 17.73 -7.26 -21.90
N ASN A 213 17.68 -6.43 -22.94
CA ASN A 213 16.46 -6.07 -23.67
C ASN A 213 15.72 -7.33 -24.14
N LEU A 214 14.48 -7.51 -23.66
CA LEU A 214 13.43 -8.23 -24.36
C LEU A 214 12.23 -7.29 -24.54
N SER A 215 12.39 -6.27 -25.38
CA SER A 215 11.23 -5.66 -26.04
C SER A 215 10.83 -6.59 -27.18
N ASN A 216 9.83 -7.45 -26.95
CA ASN A 216 8.87 -7.93 -27.94
C ASN A 216 8.00 -9.02 -27.29
N GLY A 217 6.74 -8.67 -27.01
CA GLY A 217 5.68 -9.65 -26.71
C GLY A 217 5.09 -9.55 -25.30
N LEU A 218 4.37 -8.47 -25.01
CA LEU A 218 3.27 -8.50 -24.03
C LEU A 218 2.10 -7.73 -24.64
N THR A 219 1.27 -8.46 -25.38
CA THR A 219 -0.12 -8.07 -25.65
C THR A 219 -0.87 -7.97 -24.32
N ASP A 220 -1.76 -6.99 -24.21
CA ASP A 220 -2.67 -6.75 -23.08
C ASP A 220 -3.04 -8.04 -22.33
N VAL A 221 -2.54 -8.18 -21.11
CA VAL A 221 -3.06 -9.18 -20.17
C VAL A 221 -4.31 -8.56 -19.55
N ALA A 222 -5.46 -8.97 -20.06
CA ALA A 222 -6.75 -8.69 -19.45
C ALA A 222 -6.74 -9.14 -17.99
N VAL A 223 -7.24 -8.27 -17.10
CA VAL A 223 -7.52 -8.58 -15.70
C VAL A 223 -8.46 -9.79 -15.67
N PRO A 224 -8.12 -10.90 -15.00
CA PRO A 224 -9.01 -12.07 -14.97
C PRO A 224 -10.26 -11.73 -14.17
N GLU A 225 -11.41 -11.81 -14.83
CA GLU A 225 -12.72 -11.78 -14.20
C GLU A 225 -12.87 -13.04 -13.33
N VAL A 226 -12.92 -12.87 -12.01
CA VAL A 226 -13.09 -13.99 -11.08
C VAL A 226 -14.55 -14.45 -11.14
N ALA A 227 -14.77 -15.56 -11.85
CA ALA A 227 -16.06 -16.25 -11.87
C ALA A 227 -16.38 -16.82 -10.48
N ILE A 228 -17.37 -16.24 -9.80
CA ILE A 228 -17.91 -16.74 -8.54
C ILE A 228 -18.76 -17.98 -8.87
N THR A 229 -18.21 -19.18 -8.67
CA THR A 229 -19.03 -20.40 -8.68
C THR A 229 -19.60 -20.63 -7.27
N PRO A 230 -20.93 -20.80 -7.10
CA PRO A 230 -21.51 -21.09 -5.80
C PRO A 230 -21.06 -22.45 -5.28
N VAL A 231 -20.58 -22.50 -4.04
CA VAL A 231 -20.27 -23.76 -3.33
C VAL A 231 -21.59 -24.51 -3.04
N PRO A 232 -21.71 -25.81 -3.33
CA PRO A 232 -22.94 -26.57 -3.05
C PRO A 232 -23.14 -26.76 -1.55
N VAL A 233 -24.34 -26.41 -1.08
CA VAL A 233 -24.80 -26.62 0.31
C VAL A 233 -24.89 -28.13 0.58
N LYS A 234 -24.10 -28.65 1.53
CA LYS A 234 -24.33 -29.97 2.11
C LYS A 234 -25.55 -29.90 3.03
N SER A 235 -26.62 -30.60 2.67
CA SER A 235 -27.77 -30.84 3.55
C SER A 235 -27.36 -31.72 4.73
N SER A 236 -27.47 -31.21 5.96
CA SER A 236 -27.40 -32.02 7.17
C SER A 236 -28.70 -32.81 7.34
N SER A 237 -28.60 -34.14 7.39
CA SER A 237 -29.70 -35.03 7.77
C SER A 237 -30.12 -34.77 9.21
N LYS A 238 -31.44 -34.62 9.42
CA LYS A 238 -32.05 -34.69 10.75
C LYS A 238 -32.10 -36.14 11.18
N ASP A 239 -31.29 -36.53 12.17
CA ASP A 239 -31.52 -37.78 12.88
C ASP A 239 -32.69 -37.62 13.85
N GLY A 240 -33.58 -38.61 13.77
CA GLY A 240 -34.89 -38.64 14.40
C GLY A 240 -34.83 -38.80 15.92
N ASN A 241 -35.74 -38.08 16.56
CA ASN A 241 -36.12 -38.27 17.94
C ASN A 241 -36.99 -39.53 18.06
N THR A 242 -36.55 -40.53 18.81
CA THR A 242 -37.40 -41.63 19.29
C THR A 242 -37.27 -41.74 20.80
N THR A 243 -38.27 -41.26 21.53
CA THR A 243 -38.66 -41.82 22.83
C THR A 243 -40.17 -41.70 22.99
N THR A 244 -40.85 -42.84 23.04
CA THR A 244 -42.21 -43.01 23.55
C THR A 244 -42.22 -44.22 24.46
N SER A 245 -42.72 -44.02 25.68
CA SER A 245 -43.32 -44.94 26.68
C SER A 245 -42.74 -44.67 28.06
#